data_AF-A0A081C6M9-F1
#
_entry.id   AF-A0A081C6M9-F1
#
_cell.length_a   1.000
_cell.length_b   1.000
_cell.length_c   1.000
_cell.angle_alpha   90.00
_cell.angle_beta   90.00
_cell.angle_gamma   90.00
#
_symmetry.space_group_name_H-M   'P 1'
#
loop_
_entity.id
_entity.type
_entity.pdbx_description
1 polymer ?
#
loop_
_entity_poly.entity_id
_entity_poly.type
_entity_poly.pdbx_seq_one_letter_code
_entity_poly.pdbx_strand_id
1 'polypeptide(L)'
;MMSTQIQKVVAREILDSRGNPTIEVDVCLENGVTGRAGVPSGASTGVHEAVELRDGQDRYKGKGVQKAVENVNGEITRAITGMDALAQAQIDQAMIDLDGTPNKARLGANAILGVSLAAARAAALAVHLPLYRYLGGVTATMLPCPMLNILNGGVHGNWQGPDFQEYMICPVGAPTFREALRWASET
;
A
#
# COMPACT_ATOMS: atom_id res chain seq x y z
N MET A 1 2.22 27.99 11.95
CA MET A 1 2.44 26.56 11.66
C MET A 1 2.72 26.44 10.17
N MET A 2 3.65 25.58 9.77
CA MET A 2 3.85 25.31 8.34
C MET A 2 2.63 24.54 7.81
N SER A 3 2.12 24.95 6.65
CA SER A 3 0.91 24.38 6.05
C SER A 3 1.10 22.91 5.68
N THR A 4 0.18 22.05 6.10
CA THR A 4 0.09 20.62 5.74
C THR A 4 -0.89 20.37 4.60
N GLN A 5 -1.31 21.42 3.89
CA GLN A 5 -2.17 21.27 2.72
C GLN A 5 -1.44 20.54 1.60
N ILE A 6 -2.16 19.65 0.93
CA ILE A 6 -1.67 18.94 -0.26
C ILE A 6 -1.49 19.94 -1.39
N GLN A 7 -0.26 20.10 -1.84
CA GLN A 7 0.10 20.99 -2.94
C GLN A 7 0.12 20.25 -4.28
N LYS A 8 0.64 19.01 -4.30
CA LYS A 8 0.84 18.24 -5.53
C LYS A 8 0.77 16.75 -5.25
N VAL A 9 0.13 16.02 -6.15
CA VAL A 9 0.10 14.55 -6.16
C VAL A 9 0.63 14.07 -7.51
N VAL A 10 1.52 13.08 -7.50
CA VAL A 10 2.09 12.49 -8.72
C VAL A 10 2.14 10.98 -8.59
N ALA A 11 1.52 10.29 -9.53
CA ALA A 11 1.66 8.86 -9.72
C ALA A 11 2.58 8.50 -10.88
N ARG A 12 3.22 7.34 -10.75
CA ARG A 12 4.00 6.69 -11.81
C ARG A 12 3.83 5.17 -11.75
N GLU A 13 4.04 4.53 -12.87
CA GLU A 13 4.12 3.07 -12.96
C GLU A 13 5.55 2.62 -12.60
N ILE A 14 5.65 1.65 -11.70
CA ILE A 14 6.89 0.96 -11.29
C ILE A 14 6.67 -0.56 -11.41
N LEU A 15 7.69 -1.37 -11.09
CA LEU A 15 7.58 -2.83 -11.07
C LEU A 15 7.56 -3.39 -9.64
N ASP A 16 6.68 -4.37 -9.40
CA ASP A 16 6.64 -5.16 -8.16
C ASP A 16 7.78 -6.18 -8.10
N SER A 17 7.89 -6.91 -6.98
CA SER A 17 8.92 -7.95 -6.79
C SER A 17 8.83 -9.13 -7.77
N ARG A 18 7.73 -9.26 -8.51
CA ARG A 18 7.50 -10.28 -9.54
C ARG A 18 7.68 -9.71 -10.96
N GLY A 19 8.10 -8.45 -11.09
CA GLY A 19 8.27 -7.76 -12.37
C GLY A 19 6.96 -7.36 -13.06
N ASN A 20 5.81 -7.38 -12.35
CA ASN A 20 4.55 -6.87 -12.88
C ASN A 20 4.42 -5.36 -12.58
N PRO A 21 3.75 -4.59 -13.43
CA PRO A 21 3.48 -3.18 -13.14
C PRO A 21 2.70 -2.99 -11.83
N THR A 22 3.00 -1.91 -11.13
CA THR A 22 2.21 -1.40 -10.01
C THR A 22 2.36 0.12 -9.93
N ILE A 23 1.58 0.78 -9.09
CA ILE A 23 1.57 2.23 -8.92
C ILE A 23 2.44 2.67 -7.73
N GLU A 24 3.19 3.75 -7.94
CA GLU A 24 3.85 4.53 -6.89
C GLU A 24 3.30 5.96 -6.91
N VAL A 25 2.95 6.49 -5.74
CA VAL A 25 2.37 7.82 -5.58
C VAL A 25 3.24 8.65 -4.64
N ASP A 26 3.49 9.90 -5.05
CA ASP A 26 4.04 10.97 -4.23
C ASP A 26 2.95 11.98 -3.88
N VAL A 27 2.87 12.37 -2.60
CA VAL A 27 2.05 13.48 -2.10
C VAL A 27 2.99 14.52 -1.50
N CYS A 28 3.04 15.70 -2.11
CA CYS A 28 3.85 16.84 -1.70
C CYS A 28 2.95 17.89 -1.05
N LEU A 29 3.35 18.34 0.14
CA LEU A 29 2.65 19.35 0.92
C LEU A 29 3.23 20.75 0.66
N GLU A 30 2.48 21.79 0.99
CA GLU A 30 2.93 23.19 0.83
C GLU A 30 4.20 23.53 1.62
N ASN A 31 4.46 22.82 2.72
CA ASN A 31 5.69 22.95 3.51
C ASN A 31 6.91 22.22 2.88
N GLY A 32 6.76 21.64 1.69
CA GLY A 32 7.81 20.93 0.96
C GLY A 32 8.02 19.48 1.38
N VAL A 33 7.32 18.98 2.39
CA VAL A 33 7.38 17.57 2.79
C VAL A 33 6.71 16.70 1.72
N THR A 34 7.36 15.59 1.36
CA THR A 34 6.82 14.61 0.41
C THR A 34 6.74 13.23 1.05
N GLY A 35 5.56 12.62 1.00
CA GLY A 35 5.35 11.21 1.31
C GLY A 35 5.22 10.38 0.04
N ARG A 36 5.78 9.16 0.06
CA ARG A 36 5.79 8.23 -1.08
C ARG A 36 5.26 6.86 -0.68
N ALA A 37 4.44 6.24 -1.53
CA ALA A 37 3.99 4.87 -1.35
C ALA A 37 3.89 4.11 -2.67
N GLY A 38 4.48 2.91 -2.71
CA GLY A 38 4.22 1.90 -3.74
C GLY A 38 3.16 0.92 -3.24
N VAL A 39 2.29 0.47 -4.14
CA VAL A 39 1.17 -0.42 -3.80
C VAL A 39 1.54 -1.87 -4.13
N PRO A 40 1.36 -2.82 -3.19
CA PRO A 40 1.57 -4.24 -3.50
C PRO A 40 0.47 -4.77 -4.42
N SER A 41 0.79 -5.78 -5.23
CA SER A 41 -0.22 -6.50 -6.01
C SER A 41 -0.41 -7.91 -5.46
N GLY A 42 -1.68 -8.29 -5.24
CA GLY A 42 -2.05 -9.64 -4.84
C GLY A 42 -1.86 -10.66 -5.96
N ALA A 43 -1.78 -11.95 -5.61
CA ALA A 43 -1.93 -13.07 -6.54
C ALA A 43 -3.34 -13.68 -6.51
N SER A 44 -4.04 -13.54 -5.38
CA SER A 44 -5.39 -14.03 -5.15
C SER A 44 -6.33 -12.84 -5.09
N THR A 45 -7.40 -12.87 -5.89
CA THR A 45 -8.44 -11.84 -5.89
C THR A 45 -9.72 -12.46 -5.34
N GLY A 46 -10.04 -12.18 -4.08
CA GLY A 46 -11.32 -12.57 -3.51
C GLY A 46 -12.47 -11.84 -4.22
N VAL A 47 -13.61 -12.53 -4.43
CA VAL A 47 -14.77 -11.98 -5.17
C VAL A 47 -15.37 -10.73 -4.51
N HIS A 48 -15.12 -10.53 -3.21
CA HIS A 48 -15.60 -9.39 -2.43
C HIS A 48 -14.52 -8.35 -2.12
N GLU A 49 -13.33 -8.47 -2.70
CA GLU A 49 -12.23 -7.53 -2.45
C GLU A 49 -12.38 -6.25 -3.26
N ALA A 50 -11.68 -5.20 -2.80
CA ALA A 50 -11.51 -4.00 -3.59
C ALA A 50 -10.69 -4.31 -4.85
N VAL A 51 -11.08 -3.74 -5.99
CA VAL A 51 -10.57 -4.17 -7.29
C VAL A 51 -9.34 -3.35 -7.70
N GLU A 52 -8.22 -4.04 -7.90
CA GLU A 52 -7.05 -3.45 -8.56
C GLU A 52 -7.38 -3.14 -10.03
N LEU A 53 -7.13 -1.90 -10.48
CA LEU A 53 -7.36 -1.51 -11.87
C LEU A 53 -6.13 -1.83 -12.72
N ARG A 54 -6.34 -2.68 -13.74
CA ARG A 54 -5.37 -3.07 -14.76
C ARG A 54 -5.82 -2.62 -16.14
N ASP A 55 -4.88 -2.36 -17.04
CA ASP A 55 -5.16 -1.80 -18.36
C ASP A 55 -5.81 -2.80 -19.33
N GLY A 56 -5.51 -4.10 -19.21
CA GLY A 56 -6.05 -5.13 -20.11
C GLY A 56 -5.53 -5.07 -21.56
N GLN A 57 -4.43 -4.34 -21.80
CA GLN A 57 -3.83 -4.12 -23.13
C GLN A 57 -2.62 -5.04 -23.41
N ASP A 58 -2.00 -4.92 -24.59
CA ASP A 58 -0.85 -5.75 -25.00
C ASP A 58 0.38 -5.59 -24.07
N ARG A 59 0.58 -4.40 -23.50
CA ARG A 59 1.72 -4.12 -22.61
C ARG A 59 1.63 -4.94 -21.32
N TYR A 60 2.77 -5.52 -20.93
CA TYR A 60 2.90 -6.35 -19.72
C TYR A 60 1.86 -7.47 -19.64
N LYS A 61 1.43 -8.02 -20.79
CA LYS A 61 0.42 -9.10 -20.85
C LYS A 61 -0.90 -8.71 -20.18
N GLY A 62 -1.38 -7.49 -20.40
CA GLY A 62 -2.61 -6.97 -19.80
C GLY A 62 -2.46 -6.38 -18.40
N LYS A 63 -1.27 -6.46 -17.80
CA LYS A 63 -1.04 -6.05 -16.40
C LYS A 63 -0.57 -4.62 -16.23
N GLY A 64 -0.55 -3.80 -17.27
CA GLY A 64 -0.29 -2.36 -17.12
C GLY A 64 -1.21 -1.70 -16.11
N VAL A 65 -0.76 -0.60 -15.51
CA VAL A 65 -1.56 0.21 -14.56
C VAL A 65 -1.65 1.68 -14.97
N GLN A 66 -1.48 1.98 -16.26
CA GLN A 66 -1.50 3.36 -16.76
C GLN A 66 -2.83 4.05 -16.47
N LYS A 67 -3.95 3.35 -16.57
CA LYS A 67 -5.27 3.93 -16.25
C LYS A 67 -5.37 4.32 -14.77
N ALA A 68 -4.83 3.51 -13.86
CA ALA A 68 -4.78 3.84 -12.43
C ALA A 68 -3.87 5.06 -12.18
N VAL A 69 -2.72 5.14 -12.86
CA VAL A 69 -1.81 6.30 -12.80
C VAL A 69 -2.49 7.57 -13.31
N GLU A 70 -3.24 7.49 -14.41
CA GLU A 70 -4.01 8.61 -14.97
C GLU A 70 -5.12 9.06 -14.01
N ASN A 71 -5.82 8.13 -13.37
CA ASN A 71 -6.84 8.45 -12.37
C ASN A 71 -6.23 9.23 -11.19
N VAL A 72 -5.04 8.84 -10.71
CA VAL A 72 -4.32 9.59 -9.67
C VAL A 72 -3.95 10.97 -10.16
N ASN A 73 -3.23 11.07 -11.28
CA ASN A 73 -2.73 12.33 -11.83
C ASN A 73 -3.83 13.27 -12.35
N GLY A 74 -5.04 12.76 -12.55
CA GLY A 74 -6.21 13.48 -13.03
C GLY A 74 -7.20 13.80 -11.93
N GLU A 75 -8.28 13.01 -11.86
CA GLU A 75 -9.43 13.34 -11.03
C GLU A 75 -9.17 13.25 -9.52
N ILE A 76 -8.36 12.29 -9.05
CA ILE A 76 -8.04 12.19 -7.62
C ILE A 76 -7.24 13.43 -7.19
N THR A 77 -6.19 13.79 -7.92
CA THR A 77 -5.40 15.00 -7.63
C THR A 77 -6.29 16.25 -7.55
N ARG A 78 -7.21 16.43 -8.51
CA ARG A 78 -8.14 17.57 -8.49
C ARG A 78 -9.07 17.58 -7.27
N ALA A 79 -9.48 16.41 -6.79
CA ALA A 79 -10.38 16.30 -5.66
C ALA A 79 -9.73 16.58 -4.31
N ILE A 80 -8.43 16.27 -4.14
CA ILE A 80 -7.76 16.33 -2.83
C ILE A 80 -6.73 17.45 -2.67
N THR A 81 -6.36 18.14 -3.75
CA THR A 81 -5.45 19.30 -3.66
C THR A 81 -6.06 20.38 -2.77
N GLY A 82 -5.27 20.94 -1.85
CA GLY A 82 -5.72 21.91 -0.85
C GLY A 82 -6.32 21.28 0.42
N MET A 83 -6.58 19.98 0.45
CA MET A 83 -6.97 19.31 1.70
C MET A 83 -5.79 19.21 2.67
N ASP A 84 -6.06 19.25 3.97
CA ASP A 84 -5.05 19.05 5.00
C ASP A 84 -4.65 17.57 5.08
N ALA A 85 -3.37 17.26 4.90
CA ALA A 85 -2.83 15.89 5.00
C ALA A 85 -3.02 15.26 6.39
N LEU A 86 -3.21 16.06 7.45
CA LEU A 86 -3.54 15.56 8.78
C LEU A 86 -4.98 15.02 8.87
N ALA A 87 -5.85 15.40 7.95
CA ALA A 87 -7.25 14.96 7.91
C ALA A 87 -7.41 13.66 7.09
N GLN A 88 -6.67 12.61 7.48
CA GLN A 88 -6.60 11.33 6.75
C GLN A 88 -7.98 10.77 6.36
N ALA A 89 -8.92 10.71 7.33
CA ALA A 89 -10.26 10.19 7.08
C ALA A 89 -11.05 11.01 6.04
N GLN A 90 -10.82 12.33 5.97
CA GLN A 90 -11.48 13.18 4.98
C GLN A 90 -10.91 12.94 3.59
N ILE A 91 -9.59 12.80 3.46
CA ILE A 91 -8.93 12.48 2.18
C ILE A 91 -9.42 11.12 1.67
N ASP A 92 -9.43 10.10 2.54
CA ASP A 92 -9.89 8.76 2.18
C ASP A 92 -11.38 8.77 1.78
N GLN A 93 -12.22 9.47 2.53
CA GLN A 93 -13.65 9.59 2.21
C GLN A 93 -13.88 10.31 0.88
N ALA A 94 -13.16 11.42 0.62
CA ALA A 94 -13.25 12.14 -0.64
C ALA A 94 -12.91 11.25 -1.85
N MET A 95 -11.90 10.39 -1.73
CA MET A 95 -11.55 9.42 -2.79
C MET A 95 -12.58 8.30 -2.94
N ILE A 96 -13.15 7.81 -1.83
CA ILE A 96 -14.22 6.79 -1.85
C ILE A 96 -15.48 7.35 -2.52
N ASP A 97 -15.90 8.56 -2.13
CA ASP A 97 -17.07 9.22 -2.71
C ASP A 97 -16.85 9.57 -4.18
N LEU A 98 -15.64 10.01 -4.54
CA LEU A 98 -15.26 10.25 -5.92
C LEU A 98 -15.35 8.97 -6.76
N ASP A 99 -14.86 7.83 -6.25
CA ASP A 99 -14.97 6.56 -6.96
C ASP A 99 -16.43 6.14 -7.17
N GLY A 100 -17.23 6.22 -6.11
CA GLY A 100 -18.67 5.96 -6.13
C GLY A 100 -19.06 4.49 -6.24
N THR A 101 -18.10 3.55 -6.30
CA THR A 101 -18.37 2.10 -6.32
C THR A 101 -18.01 1.46 -4.99
N PRO A 102 -18.74 0.39 -4.55
CA PRO A 102 -18.50 -0.24 -3.26
C PRO A 102 -17.12 -0.92 -3.17
N ASN A 103 -16.52 -1.28 -4.30
CA ASN A 103 -15.27 -2.02 -4.40
C ASN A 103 -14.14 -1.23 -5.07
N LYS A 104 -14.27 0.10 -5.23
CA LYS A 104 -13.22 0.96 -5.79
C LYS A 104 -12.86 0.64 -7.25
N ALA A 105 -13.77 0.04 -8.01
CA ALA A 105 -13.50 -0.48 -9.36
C ALA A 105 -13.38 0.62 -10.43
N ARG A 106 -13.88 1.84 -10.18
CA ARG A 106 -13.85 2.92 -11.17
C ARG A 106 -12.46 3.57 -11.24
N LEU A 107 -11.94 3.96 -10.07
CA LEU A 107 -10.62 4.59 -9.92
C LEU A 107 -9.50 3.55 -9.80
N GLY A 108 -9.82 2.38 -9.24
CA GLY A 108 -8.87 1.36 -8.87
C GLY A 108 -8.48 1.47 -7.40
N ALA A 109 -8.61 0.35 -6.68
CA ALA A 109 -8.19 0.25 -5.28
C ALA A 109 -6.69 0.55 -5.12
N ASN A 110 -5.88 0.21 -6.12
CA ASN A 110 -4.46 0.55 -6.19
C ASN A 110 -4.22 2.07 -6.28
N ALA A 111 -5.00 2.81 -7.07
CA ALA A 111 -4.90 4.26 -7.13
C ALA A 111 -5.22 4.92 -5.77
N ILE A 112 -6.37 4.55 -5.18
CA ILE A 112 -6.84 5.10 -3.90
C ILE A 112 -5.88 4.76 -2.77
N LEU A 113 -5.44 3.51 -2.67
CA LEU A 113 -4.52 3.08 -1.61
C LEU A 113 -3.15 3.76 -1.73
N GLY A 114 -2.63 3.94 -2.94
CA GLY A 114 -1.36 4.63 -3.17
C GLY A 114 -1.38 6.06 -2.63
N VAL A 115 -2.44 6.81 -2.95
CA VAL A 115 -2.62 8.19 -2.47
C VAL A 115 -2.84 8.22 -0.95
N SER A 116 -3.68 7.34 -0.41
CA SER A 116 -3.97 7.23 1.02
C SER A 116 -2.69 7.02 1.86
N LEU A 117 -1.85 6.06 1.47
CA LEU A 117 -0.59 5.75 2.15
C LEU A 117 0.45 6.87 1.99
N ALA A 118 0.52 7.49 0.81
CA ALA A 118 1.45 8.59 0.55
C ALA A 118 1.09 9.84 1.39
N ALA A 119 -0.22 10.16 1.51
CA ALA A 119 -0.71 11.24 2.36
C ALA A 119 -0.38 10.99 3.84
N ALA A 120 -0.65 9.80 4.37
CA ALA A 120 -0.31 9.44 5.75
C ALA A 120 1.20 9.59 6.04
N ARG A 121 2.06 9.18 5.10
CA ARG A 121 3.51 9.34 5.20
C ARG A 121 3.94 10.80 5.16
N ALA A 122 3.36 11.60 4.26
CA ALA A 122 3.65 13.03 4.17
C ALA A 122 3.26 13.75 5.47
N ALA A 123 2.07 13.42 6.00
CA ALA A 123 1.57 13.96 7.26
C ALA A 123 2.46 13.58 8.45
N ALA A 124 2.83 12.30 8.58
CA ALA A 124 3.74 11.83 9.63
C ALA A 124 5.08 12.57 9.61
N LEU A 125 5.66 12.74 8.42
CA LEU A 125 6.90 13.49 8.23
C LEU A 125 6.75 14.97 8.57
N ALA A 126 5.62 15.59 8.22
CA ALA A 126 5.34 17.00 8.52
C ALA A 126 5.21 17.30 10.01
N VAL A 127 4.76 16.32 10.81
CA VAL A 127 4.71 16.42 12.28
C VAL A 127 5.89 15.76 12.98
N HIS A 128 6.92 15.37 12.22
CA HIS A 128 8.15 14.75 12.73
C HIS A 128 7.93 13.49 13.58
N LEU A 129 6.92 12.69 13.22
CA LEU A 129 6.66 11.40 13.86
C LEU A 129 7.05 10.25 12.93
N PRO A 130 7.61 9.16 13.48
CA PRO A 130 7.70 7.93 12.70
C PRO A 130 6.28 7.42 12.39
N LEU A 131 6.09 6.83 11.23
CA LEU A 131 4.75 6.47 10.70
C LEU A 131 3.92 5.63 11.70
N TYR A 132 4.54 4.68 12.41
CA TYR A 132 3.83 3.85 13.38
C TYR A 132 3.26 4.65 14.56
N ARG A 133 3.95 5.73 14.98
CA ARG A 133 3.45 6.66 16.02
C ARG A 133 2.38 7.58 15.48
N TYR A 134 2.52 8.05 14.24
CA TYR A 134 1.49 8.86 13.59
C TYR A 134 0.16 8.09 13.47
N LEU A 135 0.23 6.82 13.03
CA LEU A 135 -0.96 6.00 12.82
C LEU A 135 -1.57 5.46 14.13
N GLY A 136 -0.74 4.95 15.05
CA GLY A 136 -1.21 4.24 16.24
C GLY A 136 -1.08 5.03 17.56
N GLY A 137 -0.61 6.27 17.51
CA GLY A 137 -0.47 7.14 18.67
C GLY A 137 0.55 6.64 19.71
N VAL A 138 0.33 7.05 20.96
CA VAL A 138 1.25 6.77 22.08
C VAL A 138 1.29 5.30 22.49
N THR A 139 0.27 4.52 22.14
CA THR A 139 0.17 3.08 22.46
C THR A 139 0.82 2.17 21.42
N ALA A 140 1.27 2.72 20.28
CA ALA A 140 1.98 1.96 19.24
C ALA A 140 3.41 1.59 19.67
N THR A 141 3.53 0.58 20.53
CA THR A 141 4.81 0.10 21.11
C THR A 141 5.05 -1.39 20.92
N MET A 142 4.05 -2.14 20.44
CA MET A 142 4.13 -3.60 20.32
C MET A 142 4.76 -4.00 18.99
N LEU A 143 5.77 -4.87 19.04
CA LEU A 143 6.32 -5.54 17.87
C LEU A 143 5.60 -6.88 17.65
N PRO A 144 5.30 -7.28 16.40
CA PRO A 144 4.57 -8.50 16.11
C PRO A 144 5.46 -9.75 16.26
N CYS A 145 4.86 -10.90 16.58
CA CYS A 145 5.50 -12.19 16.36
C CYS A 145 5.41 -12.51 14.85
N PRO A 146 6.55 -12.68 14.14
CA PRO A 146 6.51 -12.91 12.70
C PRO A 146 6.04 -14.34 12.40
N MET A 147 5.16 -14.48 11.41
CA MET A 147 4.83 -15.76 10.77
C MET A 147 5.62 -15.83 9.47
N LEU A 148 6.65 -16.68 9.41
CA LEU A 148 7.62 -16.66 8.32
C LEU A 148 7.42 -17.90 7.45
N ASN A 149 7.01 -17.68 6.21
CA ASN A 149 6.83 -18.73 5.22
C ASN A 149 8.19 -19.31 4.81
N ILE A 150 8.42 -20.60 5.07
CA ILE A 150 9.68 -21.31 4.77
C ILE A 150 9.52 -22.42 3.73
N LEU A 151 8.29 -22.86 3.48
CA LEU A 151 7.99 -23.91 2.53
C LEU A 151 6.64 -23.63 1.87
N ASN A 152 6.61 -23.75 0.54
CA ASN A 152 5.40 -23.59 -0.26
C ASN A 152 4.92 -24.95 -0.77
N GLY A 153 3.61 -25.12 -0.85
CA GLY A 153 2.94 -26.29 -1.43
C GLY A 153 1.81 -25.89 -2.39
N GLY A 154 0.94 -26.85 -2.72
CA GLY A 154 -0.16 -26.66 -3.65
C GLY A 154 0.28 -26.10 -5.02
N VAL A 155 -0.49 -25.14 -5.57
CA VAL A 155 -0.20 -24.49 -6.87
C VAL A 155 1.19 -23.84 -6.89
N HIS A 156 1.60 -23.23 -5.77
CA HIS A 156 2.88 -22.53 -5.67
C HIS A 156 4.08 -23.51 -5.58
N GLY A 157 3.83 -24.77 -5.23
CA GLY A 157 4.78 -25.87 -5.32
C GLY A 157 4.73 -26.64 -6.65
N ASN A 158 4.05 -26.13 -7.69
CA ASN A 158 3.76 -26.86 -8.93
C ASN A 158 3.06 -28.21 -8.72
N TRP A 159 2.23 -28.30 -7.67
CA TRP A 159 1.60 -29.56 -7.23
C TRP A 159 2.61 -30.66 -6.88
N GLN A 160 3.84 -30.28 -6.58
CA GLN A 160 4.87 -31.15 -6.03
C GLN A 160 5.00 -30.85 -4.53
N GLY A 161 4.94 -31.89 -3.71
CA GLY A 161 4.98 -31.75 -2.26
C GLY A 161 3.58 -31.68 -1.64
N PRO A 162 3.44 -31.02 -0.48
CA PRO A 162 2.25 -31.14 0.33
C PRO A 162 1.12 -30.19 -0.09
N ASP A 163 -0.12 -30.51 0.29
CA ASP A 163 -1.32 -29.85 -0.24
C ASP A 163 -1.50 -28.39 0.19
N PHE A 164 -1.14 -28.05 1.44
CA PHE A 164 -1.30 -26.67 1.92
C PHE A 164 -0.36 -25.69 1.21
N GLN A 165 -0.84 -24.46 1.02
CA GLN A 165 -0.13 -23.45 0.22
C GLN A 165 1.15 -22.94 0.90
N GLU A 166 1.12 -22.69 2.21
CA GLU A 166 2.22 -22.06 2.94
C GLU A 166 2.41 -22.75 4.29
N TYR A 167 3.66 -23.07 4.62
CA TYR A 167 4.08 -23.61 5.92
C TYR A 167 4.98 -22.59 6.59
N MET A 168 4.53 -22.09 7.74
CA MET A 168 5.16 -20.98 8.42
C MET A 168 5.74 -21.42 9.76
N ILE A 169 6.91 -20.87 10.11
CA ILE A 169 7.47 -20.93 11.46
C ILE A 169 7.13 -19.65 12.23
N CYS A 170 6.90 -19.80 13.52
CA CYS A 170 6.57 -18.71 14.44
C CYS A 170 7.47 -18.80 15.68
N PRO A 171 8.46 -17.92 15.86
CA PRO A 171 9.39 -17.94 16.98
C PRO A 171 8.76 -17.35 18.26
N VAL A 172 7.67 -17.94 18.75
CA VAL A 172 6.85 -17.42 19.87
C VAL A 172 7.61 -17.27 21.19
N GLY A 173 8.71 -18.01 21.38
CA GLY A 173 9.53 -17.96 22.59
C GLY A 173 10.63 -16.89 22.56
N ALA A 174 10.79 -16.17 21.44
CA ALA A 174 11.88 -15.19 21.31
C ALA A 174 11.60 -13.95 22.17
N PRO A 175 12.59 -13.45 22.94
CA PRO A 175 12.37 -12.33 23.87
C PRO A 175 12.23 -10.98 23.16
N THR A 176 12.66 -10.86 21.90
CA THR A 176 12.54 -9.64 21.09
C THR A 176 12.30 -9.99 19.63
N PHE A 177 11.76 -9.04 18.85
CA PHE A 177 11.64 -9.20 17.39
C PHE A 177 12.99 -9.49 16.71
N ARG A 178 14.08 -8.89 17.21
CA ARG A 178 15.43 -9.13 16.69
C ARG A 178 15.85 -10.59 16.85
N GLU A 179 15.59 -11.17 18.02
CA GLU A 179 15.87 -12.58 18.29
C GLU A 179 14.92 -13.49 17.52
N ALA A 180 13.64 -13.13 17.40
CA ALA A 180 12.66 -13.85 16.57
C ALA A 180 13.14 -13.99 15.12
N LEU A 181 13.61 -12.89 14.52
CA LEU A 181 14.13 -12.89 13.15
C LEU A 181 15.41 -13.73 13.03
N ARG A 182 16.32 -13.65 14.01
CA ARG A 182 17.54 -14.46 14.05
C ARG A 182 17.23 -15.96 14.11
N TRP A 183 16.35 -16.38 15.03
CA TRP A 183 15.96 -17.79 15.18
C TRP A 183 15.39 -18.34 13.88
N ALA A 184 14.53 -17.58 13.22
CA ALA A 184 13.94 -18.00 11.96
C ALA A 184 14.93 -18.05 10.80
N SER A 185 15.97 -17.21 10.80
CA SER A 185 17.02 -17.23 9.77
C SER A 185 18.03 -18.38 9.94
N GLU A 186 18.22 -18.86 11.17
CA GLU A 186 19.15 -19.95 11.50
C GLU A 186 18.48 -21.34 11.46
N THR A 187 17.17 -21.40 11.14
CA THR A 187 16.40 -22.64 10.97
C THR A 187 16.57 -23.19 9.55
#